data_AF-S3BVV7-F1
#
_entry.id   AF-S3BVV7-F1
#
_cell.length_a   1.000
_cell.length_b   1.000
_cell.length_c   1.000
_cell.angle_alpha   90.00
_cell.angle_beta   90.00
_cell.angle_gamma   90.00
#
_symmetry.space_group_name_H-M   'P 1'
#
loop_
_entity.id
_entity.type
_entity.pdbx_description
1 polymer ?
#
loop_
_entity_poly.entity_id
_entity_poly.type
_entity_poly.pdbx_seq_one_letter_code
_entity_poly.pdbx_strand_id
1 'polypeptide(L)'
;MGDPVSQGDRRLWLSSRPSGACRLQNRKETASKEPKDQEIQTAKKLKLTCQVHVTYEWQTWECHPRCGCPPATATAASIPSALLTRAACTTQDQANPIAADYADKTTGVFNATVAVLPIPLDTARGLIPAQYAILEHVYVSYFKSIGYSTFPKGYYPLIVQAGTEHDIQSPAGTTADVSQFGFEFPFVDRLGDNSTSFRYTPAQLASTDSGATFTPDCAAYAGVPNIQGQVATVFSVASGDASAQLSFHQTAQTPVPFSVFRNVTNQPGFTNDETCDLQVRLFTPSVFYPEAQFTPRSVAGSVVLDNAAPLVGLQSFGVSDSGVRGFQLATPYIETTGVDCATLSGYSGAKVRGY
;
A
#
# COMPACT_ATOMS: atom_id res chain seq x y z
N MET A 1 -28.59 -11.35 61.37
CA MET A 1 -27.64 -12.27 62.02
C MET A 1 -26.77 -12.86 60.93
N GLY A 2 -25.45 -12.73 61.06
CA GLY A 2 -24.47 -13.57 60.36
C GLY A 2 -23.92 -13.03 59.04
N ASP A 3 -22.77 -12.36 59.16
CA ASP A 3 -21.85 -11.89 58.13
C ASP A 3 -20.96 -13.04 57.54
N PRO A 4 -20.07 -12.76 56.55
CA PRO A 4 -19.78 -13.62 55.39
C PRO A 4 -18.44 -14.40 55.46
N VAL A 5 -18.18 -15.24 54.45
CA VAL A 5 -16.90 -15.95 54.26
C VAL A 5 -16.18 -15.52 52.98
N SER A 6 -14.86 -15.40 53.12
CA SER A 6 -13.89 -14.62 52.37
C SER A 6 -13.18 -15.34 51.22
N GLN A 7 -12.53 -14.50 50.41
CA GLN A 7 -11.52 -14.75 49.38
C GLN A 7 -10.38 -15.71 49.80
N GLY A 8 -9.87 -16.46 48.81
CA GLY A 8 -8.64 -17.24 48.90
C GLY A 8 -7.61 -16.77 47.87
N ASP A 9 -6.49 -16.29 48.38
CA ASP A 9 -5.30 -15.81 47.68
C ASP A 9 -4.24 -16.93 47.65
N ARG A 10 -3.58 -17.21 46.53
CA ARG A 10 -2.37 -18.06 46.47
C ARG A 10 -1.34 -17.52 45.51
N ARG A 11 -0.22 -17.08 46.11
CA ARG A 11 1.05 -16.69 45.49
C ARG A 11 1.81 -17.91 44.98
N LEU A 12 2.52 -17.74 43.87
CA LEU A 12 3.60 -18.61 43.42
C LEU A 12 4.90 -17.79 43.33
N TRP A 13 5.93 -18.26 44.05
CA TRP A 13 7.31 -17.82 43.96
C TRP A 13 8.02 -18.60 42.86
N LEU A 14 8.82 -17.95 42.02
CA LEU A 14 9.94 -18.59 41.32
C LEU A 14 11.09 -17.60 41.14
N SER A 15 12.24 -17.98 41.70
CA SER A 15 13.54 -17.32 41.60
C SER A 15 14.41 -18.01 40.55
N SER A 16 15.12 -17.26 39.71
CA SER A 16 16.56 -17.41 39.44
C SER A 16 17.02 -16.47 38.30
N ARG A 17 18.19 -15.85 38.49
CA ARG A 17 18.93 -15.03 37.50
C ARG A 17 20.01 -15.91 36.83
N PRO A 18 20.50 -15.51 35.64
CA PRO A 18 21.85 -14.93 35.55
C PRO A 18 21.86 -13.65 34.67
N SER A 19 22.25 -12.48 35.19
CA SER A 19 23.60 -11.88 35.13
C SER A 19 24.14 -11.58 33.72
N GLY A 20 23.95 -10.32 33.29
CA GLY A 20 24.56 -9.70 32.12
C GLY A 20 23.99 -8.31 31.88
N ALA A 21 24.38 -7.31 32.70
CA ALA A 21 23.88 -5.94 32.60
C ALA A 21 24.89 -5.05 31.86
N CYS A 22 24.56 -4.59 30.65
CA CYS A 22 25.15 -3.40 30.07
C CYS A 22 24.42 -2.17 30.64
N ARG A 23 25.13 -1.34 31.40
CA ARG A 23 24.60 -0.13 32.04
C ARG A 23 24.89 1.08 31.14
N LEU A 24 23.86 1.77 30.67
CA LEU A 24 23.98 3.11 30.09
C LEU A 24 24.51 4.08 31.16
N GLN A 25 25.66 4.70 30.92
CA GLN A 25 26.13 5.84 31.69
C GLN A 25 25.66 7.13 31.01
N ASN A 26 24.70 7.83 31.64
CA ASN A 26 24.37 9.20 31.27
C ASN A 26 25.51 10.13 31.73
N ARG A 27 26.15 10.80 30.77
CA ARG A 27 27.12 11.86 31.04
C ARG A 27 26.35 13.15 31.32
N LYS A 28 26.55 13.73 32.51
CA LYS A 28 26.10 15.09 32.86
C LYS A 28 26.93 16.09 32.08
N GLU A 29 26.30 16.93 31.27
CA GLU A 29 26.90 18.19 30.82
C GLU A 29 26.58 19.28 31.84
N THR A 30 27.63 19.92 32.32
CA THR A 30 27.59 21.06 33.24
C THR A 30 27.24 22.34 32.49
N ALA A 31 26.18 23.00 32.94
CA ALA A 31 25.82 24.35 32.52
C ALA A 31 26.77 25.40 33.14
N SER A 32 27.23 26.34 32.31
CA SER A 32 27.92 27.56 32.73
C SER A 32 27.16 28.77 32.19
N LYS A 33 26.65 29.62 33.09
CA LYS A 33 26.23 31.03 32.83
C LYS A 33 27.50 31.84 32.49
N GLU A 34 27.58 32.93 31.72
CA GLU A 34 26.71 34.11 31.47
C GLU A 34 27.40 34.98 30.34
N PRO A 35 27.00 36.23 30.02
CA PRO A 35 26.07 36.65 28.95
C PRO A 35 26.73 37.43 27.79
N LYS A 36 26.10 37.46 26.60
CA LYS A 36 26.15 38.63 25.69
C LYS A 36 24.85 38.76 24.89
N ASP A 37 23.97 39.62 25.39
CA ASP A 37 22.95 40.31 24.61
C ASP A 37 23.63 41.22 23.57
N GLN A 38 23.63 40.84 22.28
CA GLN A 38 23.70 41.79 21.17
C GLN A 38 23.53 41.15 19.77
N GLU A 39 22.60 40.22 19.57
CA GLU A 39 22.28 39.80 18.19
C GLU A 39 20.86 39.23 17.98
N ILE A 40 19.88 39.72 18.77
CA ILE A 40 18.46 39.36 18.61
C ILE A 40 17.64 40.62 18.34
N GLN A 41 17.88 41.28 17.21
CA GLN A 41 16.92 42.22 16.61
C GLN A 41 16.82 42.15 15.08
N THR A 42 17.50 41.21 14.41
CA THR A 42 17.46 41.12 12.93
C THR A 42 17.09 39.73 12.41
N ALA A 43 16.20 39.01 13.11
CA ALA A 43 15.68 37.71 12.64
C ALA A 43 14.16 37.58 12.75
N LYS A 44 13.41 38.69 12.64
CA LYS A 44 11.94 38.68 12.60
C LYS A 44 11.33 38.62 11.19
N LYS A 45 12.08 38.23 10.14
CA LYS A 45 11.53 38.19 8.77
C LYS A 45 11.96 37.04 7.84
N LEU A 46 12.52 35.95 8.36
CA LEU A 46 12.58 34.69 7.61
C LEU A 46 11.98 33.55 8.43
N LYS A 47 10.87 32.98 7.94
CA LYS A 47 10.43 31.63 8.33
C LYS A 47 11.44 30.64 7.74
N LEU A 48 12.55 30.42 8.42
CA LEU A 48 13.42 29.28 8.20
C LEU A 48 12.84 28.10 8.99
N THR A 49 12.23 27.17 8.28
CA THR A 49 11.83 25.87 8.82
C THR A 49 13.08 25.00 8.90
N CYS A 50 13.56 24.67 10.10
CA CYS A 50 14.60 23.66 10.26
C CYS A 50 14.02 22.29 9.89
N GLN A 51 14.42 21.74 8.74
CA GLN A 51 14.28 20.32 8.45
C GLN A 51 15.33 19.56 9.28
N VAL A 52 14.87 18.68 10.16
CA VAL A 52 15.73 17.72 10.84
C VAL A 52 15.98 16.59 9.85
N HIS A 53 17.17 16.54 9.26
CA HIS A 53 17.67 15.36 8.57
C HIS A 53 18.02 14.31 9.63
N VAL A 54 17.28 13.19 9.67
CA VAL A 54 17.68 11.98 10.39
C VAL A 54 18.36 11.07 9.38
N THR A 55 19.69 11.05 9.38
CA THR A 55 20.49 10.05 8.67
C THR A 55 20.66 8.82 9.56
N TYR A 56 20.21 7.66 9.09
CA TYR A 56 20.54 6.38 9.70
C TYR A 56 21.89 5.92 9.15
N GLU A 57 22.92 5.98 9.97
CA GLU A 57 24.24 5.43 9.68
C GLU A 57 24.26 3.96 10.15
N TRP A 58 24.43 3.02 9.23
CA TRP A 58 24.59 1.60 9.57
C TRP A 58 25.95 1.41 10.26
N GLN A 59 25.96 1.31 11.58
CA GLN A 59 27.17 0.94 12.32
C GLN A 59 27.43 -0.56 12.19
N THR A 60 28.55 -0.91 11.55
CA THR A 60 29.11 -2.27 11.59
C THR A 60 29.65 -2.56 12.99
N TRP A 61 29.26 -3.71 13.55
CA TRP A 61 29.74 -4.17 14.84
C TRP A 61 31.12 -4.79 14.70
N GLU A 62 32.18 -4.11 15.14
CA GLU A 62 33.49 -4.74 15.33
C GLU A 62 33.55 -5.43 16.70
N CYS A 63 33.93 -6.72 16.72
CA CYS A 63 34.13 -7.45 17.96
C CYS A 63 35.39 -6.94 18.69
N HIS A 64 35.20 -6.46 19.92
CA HIS A 64 36.27 -5.94 20.75
C HIS A 64 37.15 -7.09 21.31
N PRO A 65 38.50 -7.02 21.27
CA PRO A 65 39.41 -8.14 21.59
C PRO A 65 39.37 -8.69 23.03
N ARG A 66 38.49 -8.19 23.90
CA ARG A 66 38.37 -8.64 25.30
C ARG A 66 37.21 -9.62 25.52
N CYS A 67 36.42 -9.88 24.49
CA CYS A 67 35.36 -10.86 24.49
C CYS A 67 35.78 -12.00 23.55
N GLY A 68 36.38 -13.06 24.09
CA GLY A 68 37.04 -14.11 23.30
C GLY A 68 36.17 -14.66 22.16
N CYS A 69 36.59 -14.41 20.91
CA CYS A 69 36.06 -15.07 19.72
C CYS A 69 36.91 -16.31 19.42
N PRO A 70 36.31 -17.45 19.04
CA PRO A 70 37.06 -18.61 18.57
C PRO A 70 37.75 -18.30 17.22
N PRO A 71 38.91 -18.91 16.92
CA PRO A 71 39.66 -18.61 15.71
C PRO A 71 38.90 -19.03 14.44
N ALA A 72 38.87 -18.13 13.47
CA ALA A 72 38.26 -18.35 12.17
C ALA A 72 39.18 -19.19 11.27
N THR A 73 38.89 -20.48 11.16
CA THR A 73 39.31 -21.31 10.02
C THR A 73 38.09 -21.94 9.41
N ALA A 74 37.46 -21.23 8.46
CA ALA A 74 36.47 -21.79 7.57
C ALA A 74 36.87 -21.44 6.13
N THR A 75 37.32 -22.46 5.41
CA THR A 75 37.51 -22.45 3.96
C THR A 75 36.21 -22.07 3.27
N ALA A 76 36.26 -21.03 2.42
CA ALA A 76 35.15 -20.62 1.58
C ALA A 76 34.82 -21.71 0.56
N ALA A 77 33.77 -22.48 0.83
CA ALA A 77 33.15 -23.35 -0.16
C ALA A 77 32.33 -22.45 -1.11
N SER A 78 32.72 -22.43 -2.38
CA SER A 78 31.95 -21.80 -3.46
C SER A 78 30.59 -22.50 -3.59
N ILE A 79 29.53 -21.81 -3.19
CA ILE A 79 28.16 -22.25 -3.40
C ILE A 79 27.87 -22.15 -4.90
N PRO A 80 27.48 -23.23 -5.59
CA PRO A 80 27.05 -23.14 -6.97
C PRO A 80 25.80 -22.27 -7.05
N SER A 81 25.75 -21.35 -8.00
CA SER A 81 24.56 -20.59 -8.39
C SER A 81 23.51 -21.54 -8.96
N ALA A 82 22.89 -22.34 -8.10
CA ALA A 82 21.62 -22.95 -8.40
C ALA A 82 20.62 -21.80 -8.54
N LEU A 83 19.95 -21.74 -9.69
CA LEU A 83 18.78 -20.90 -9.93
C LEU A 83 17.89 -20.99 -8.69
N LEU A 84 17.82 -19.90 -7.93
CA LEU A 84 16.83 -19.72 -6.89
C LEU A 84 15.48 -19.69 -7.63
N THR A 85 14.89 -20.86 -7.85
CA THR A 85 13.43 -20.95 -7.99
C THR A 85 12.89 -20.35 -6.71
N ARG A 86 12.49 -19.06 -6.79
CA ARG A 86 11.80 -18.36 -5.72
C ARG A 86 10.71 -19.31 -5.26
N ALA A 87 10.77 -19.73 -3.98
CA ALA A 87 9.78 -20.64 -3.43
C ALA A 87 8.41 -20.08 -3.79
N ALA A 88 7.57 -20.88 -4.46
CA ALA A 88 6.23 -20.47 -4.83
C ALA A 88 5.55 -19.96 -3.56
N CYS A 89 5.19 -18.68 -3.57
CA CYS A 89 4.44 -18.12 -2.46
C CYS A 89 3.14 -18.90 -2.31
N THR A 90 2.92 -19.42 -1.11
CA THR A 90 1.60 -19.93 -0.73
C THR A 90 1.02 -18.88 0.19
N THR A 91 0.14 -18.05 -0.36
CA THR A 91 -0.61 -17.06 0.43
C THR A 91 -1.46 -17.77 1.49
N GLN A 92 -1.70 -17.14 2.64
CA GLN A 92 -2.75 -17.59 3.59
C GLN A 92 -4.12 -17.04 3.22
N ASP A 93 -4.33 -16.84 1.93
CA ASP A 93 -5.45 -16.10 1.40
C ASP A 93 -6.59 -17.05 0.99
N GLN A 94 -7.79 -16.51 0.85
CA GLN A 94 -8.98 -17.28 0.50
C GLN A 94 -8.90 -17.87 -0.92
N ALA A 95 -9.56 -18.98 -1.21
CA ALA A 95 -9.63 -19.49 -2.59
C ALA A 95 -10.42 -18.55 -3.51
N ASN A 96 -10.18 -18.63 -4.82
CA ASN A 96 -10.94 -17.93 -5.85
C ASN A 96 -12.36 -18.50 -5.96
N PRO A 97 -13.39 -17.76 -5.48
CA PRO A 97 -14.73 -18.30 -5.35
C PRO A 97 -15.49 -18.36 -6.68
N ILE A 98 -14.96 -17.73 -7.75
CA ILE A 98 -15.65 -17.59 -9.04
C ILE A 98 -14.97 -18.38 -10.17
N ALA A 99 -13.88 -19.09 -9.88
CA ALA A 99 -13.12 -19.81 -10.90
C ALA A 99 -13.97 -20.79 -11.71
N ALA A 100 -14.84 -21.56 -11.04
CA ALA A 100 -15.72 -22.52 -11.69
C ALA A 100 -16.83 -21.85 -12.52
N ASP A 101 -17.32 -20.68 -12.09
CA ASP A 101 -18.38 -19.94 -12.77
C ASP A 101 -17.89 -19.31 -14.08
N TYR A 102 -16.58 -19.04 -14.19
CA TYR A 102 -15.95 -18.34 -15.31
C TYR A 102 -14.73 -19.12 -15.84
N ALA A 103 -14.86 -20.43 -16.00
CA ALA A 103 -13.77 -21.32 -16.43
C ALA A 103 -13.20 -21.01 -17.83
N ASP A 104 -13.90 -20.22 -18.66
CA ASP A 104 -13.46 -19.76 -19.97
C ASP A 104 -12.75 -18.38 -19.92
N LYS A 105 -12.56 -17.82 -18.73
CA LYS A 105 -11.94 -16.50 -18.49
C LYS A 105 -10.75 -16.61 -17.55
N THR A 106 -9.91 -15.58 -17.57
CA THR A 106 -8.95 -15.37 -16.49
C THR A 106 -9.69 -14.83 -15.28
N THR A 107 -9.54 -15.48 -14.14
CA THR A 107 -10.08 -15.04 -12.86
C THR A 107 -9.01 -15.15 -11.78
N GLY A 108 -9.18 -14.39 -10.71
CA GLY A 108 -8.31 -14.45 -9.54
C GLY A 108 -8.95 -13.71 -8.39
N VAL A 109 -8.20 -13.58 -7.30
CA VAL A 109 -8.56 -12.71 -6.18
C VAL A 109 -7.43 -11.76 -5.92
N PHE A 110 -7.77 -10.47 -5.79
CA PHE A 110 -6.79 -9.44 -5.47
C PHE A 110 -6.98 -8.96 -4.03
N ASN A 111 -5.99 -9.28 -3.19
CA ASN A 111 -5.91 -8.87 -1.81
C ASN A 111 -5.08 -7.61 -1.70
N ALA A 112 -5.75 -6.48 -1.50
CA ALA A 112 -5.09 -5.20 -1.66
C ALA A 112 -5.50 -4.18 -0.61
N THR A 113 -4.57 -3.27 -0.37
CA THR A 113 -4.91 -1.93 0.10
C THR A 113 -5.08 -1.04 -1.12
N VAL A 114 -6.28 -0.48 -1.29
CA VAL A 114 -6.61 0.48 -2.35
C VAL A 114 -6.99 1.79 -1.70
N ALA A 115 -6.34 2.89 -2.08
CA ALA A 115 -6.57 4.19 -1.47
C ALA A 115 -6.62 5.33 -2.49
N VAL A 116 -7.36 6.38 -2.14
CA VAL A 116 -7.41 7.63 -2.92
C VAL A 116 -6.36 8.59 -2.40
N LEU A 117 -5.51 9.07 -3.31
CA LEU A 117 -4.52 10.13 -3.11
C LEU A 117 -5.04 11.38 -3.83
N PRO A 118 -5.60 12.35 -3.11
CA PRO A 118 -5.92 13.63 -3.72
C PRO A 118 -4.62 14.33 -4.14
N ILE A 119 -4.43 14.53 -5.44
CA ILE A 119 -3.35 15.35 -5.99
C ILE A 119 -3.92 16.58 -6.68
N PRO A 120 -3.21 17.73 -6.75
CA PRO A 120 -3.68 18.87 -7.54
C PRO A 120 -3.97 18.45 -8.98
N LEU A 121 -5.04 18.97 -9.57
CA LEU A 121 -5.46 18.61 -10.93
C LEU A 121 -4.36 18.92 -11.96
N ASP A 122 -3.64 20.03 -11.80
CA ASP A 122 -2.49 20.38 -12.64
C ASP A 122 -1.35 19.36 -12.53
N THR A 123 -1.14 18.78 -11.34
CA THR A 123 -0.17 17.69 -11.16
C THR A 123 -0.61 16.45 -11.92
N ALA A 124 -1.88 16.03 -11.80
CA ALA A 124 -2.41 14.91 -12.58
C ALA A 124 -2.26 15.16 -14.08
N ARG A 125 -2.50 16.41 -14.52
CA ARG A 125 -2.37 16.79 -15.92
C ARG A 125 -0.96 16.66 -16.46
N GLY A 126 0.05 16.95 -15.64
CA GLY A 126 1.46 16.77 -15.99
C GLY A 126 1.91 15.30 -16.05
N LEU A 127 1.16 14.39 -15.41
CA LEU A 127 1.50 12.96 -15.31
C LEU A 127 0.79 12.10 -16.37
N ILE A 128 -0.45 12.47 -16.72
CA ILE A 128 -1.23 11.77 -17.75
C ILE A 128 -0.80 12.29 -19.14
N PRO A 129 -0.53 11.42 -20.13
CA PRO A 129 -0.14 11.83 -21.48
C PRO A 129 -1.08 12.88 -22.06
N ALA A 130 -0.50 13.89 -22.70
CA ALA A 130 -1.21 15.11 -23.11
C ALA A 130 -2.34 14.86 -24.13
N GLN A 131 -2.28 13.76 -24.88
CA GLN A 131 -3.31 13.38 -25.83
C GLN A 131 -4.63 12.93 -25.17
N TYR A 132 -4.62 12.55 -23.90
CA TYR A 132 -5.83 12.11 -23.20
C TYR A 132 -6.35 13.19 -22.26
N ALA A 133 -7.60 13.60 -22.41
CA ALA A 133 -8.22 14.55 -21.49
C ALA A 133 -8.53 13.91 -20.13
N ILE A 134 -8.66 14.74 -19.09
CA ILE A 134 -9.22 14.33 -17.79
C ILE A 134 -10.69 14.72 -17.79
N LEU A 135 -11.56 13.76 -17.50
CA LEU A 135 -13.01 13.94 -17.41
C LEU A 135 -13.40 14.52 -16.04
N GLU A 136 -12.96 15.74 -15.74
CA GLU A 136 -13.24 16.40 -14.44
C GLU A 136 -14.73 16.49 -14.13
N HIS A 137 -15.53 16.87 -15.13
CA HIS A 137 -16.98 16.95 -14.99
C HIS A 137 -17.61 15.61 -14.60
N VAL A 138 -17.05 14.49 -15.07
CA VAL A 138 -17.57 13.15 -14.80
C VAL A 138 -17.35 12.78 -13.34
N TYR A 139 -16.11 12.84 -12.83
CA TYR A 139 -15.87 12.43 -11.45
C TYR A 139 -16.47 13.40 -10.42
N VAL A 140 -16.48 14.70 -10.71
CA VAL A 140 -17.13 15.69 -9.83
C VAL A 140 -18.64 15.44 -9.76
N SER A 141 -19.29 15.22 -10.90
CA SER A 141 -20.72 14.88 -10.95
C SER A 141 -21.01 13.57 -10.24
N TYR A 142 -20.18 12.54 -10.48
CA TYR A 142 -20.30 11.25 -9.84
C TYR A 142 -20.16 11.34 -8.32
N PHE A 143 -19.10 11.96 -7.80
CA PHE A 143 -18.89 12.14 -6.36
C PHE A 143 -20.04 12.89 -5.70
N LYS A 144 -20.54 13.94 -6.35
CA LYS A 144 -21.74 14.65 -5.89
C LYS A 144 -22.97 13.73 -5.85
N SER A 145 -23.18 12.91 -6.88
CA SER A 145 -24.35 12.02 -6.99
C SER A 145 -24.40 10.95 -5.88
N ILE A 146 -23.23 10.52 -5.39
CA ILE A 146 -23.11 9.56 -4.28
C ILE A 146 -22.94 10.23 -2.91
N GLY A 147 -23.10 11.55 -2.82
CA GLY A 147 -22.97 12.31 -1.57
C GLY A 147 -21.54 12.48 -1.05
N TYR A 148 -20.52 12.20 -1.87
CA TYR A 148 -19.12 12.40 -1.50
C TYR A 148 -18.72 13.87 -1.65
N SER A 149 -19.10 14.68 -0.66
CA SER A 149 -18.91 16.15 -0.67
C SER A 149 -17.57 16.62 -0.13
N THR A 150 -16.78 15.73 0.48
CA THR A 150 -15.51 16.07 1.13
C THR A 150 -14.30 15.97 0.20
N PHE A 151 -14.49 15.55 -1.05
CA PHE A 151 -13.41 15.54 -2.03
C PHE A 151 -12.97 16.98 -2.37
N PRO A 152 -11.67 17.33 -2.30
CA PRO A 152 -11.22 18.71 -2.48
C PRO A 152 -11.46 19.23 -3.90
N LYS A 153 -11.90 20.49 -4.02
CA LYS A 153 -12.04 21.18 -5.31
C LYS A 153 -10.66 21.41 -5.94
N GLY A 154 -10.54 21.18 -7.25
CA GLY A 154 -9.28 21.35 -7.99
C GLY A 154 -8.26 20.23 -7.75
N TYR A 155 -8.71 19.11 -7.17
CA TYR A 155 -7.92 17.90 -6.99
C TYR A 155 -8.42 16.78 -7.90
N TYR A 156 -7.56 15.80 -8.12
CA TYR A 156 -7.76 14.62 -8.92
C TYR A 156 -7.62 13.36 -8.06
N PRO A 157 -8.51 12.36 -8.20
CA PRO A 157 -8.54 11.17 -7.34
C PRO A 157 -7.58 10.08 -7.86
N LEU A 158 -6.26 10.31 -7.74
CA LEU A 158 -5.27 9.29 -8.04
C LEU A 158 -5.50 8.07 -7.14
N ILE A 159 -5.47 6.87 -7.71
CA ILE A 159 -5.55 5.63 -6.94
C ILE A 159 -4.14 5.08 -6.75
N VAL A 160 -3.86 4.65 -5.52
CA VAL A 160 -2.76 3.73 -5.25
C VAL A 160 -3.36 2.38 -4.89
N GLN A 161 -2.74 1.31 -5.38
CA GLN A 161 -3.03 -0.04 -4.94
C GLN A 161 -1.75 -0.80 -4.69
N ALA A 162 -1.78 -1.61 -3.64
CA ALA A 162 -0.70 -2.51 -3.29
C ALA A 162 -1.28 -3.79 -2.69
N GLY A 163 -0.84 -4.94 -3.18
CA GLY A 163 -1.47 -6.20 -2.79
C GLY A 163 -0.87 -7.41 -3.48
N THR A 164 -1.57 -8.53 -3.36
CA THR A 164 -1.24 -9.79 -4.02
C THR A 164 -2.45 -10.31 -4.78
N GLU A 165 -2.25 -10.58 -6.07
CA GLU A 165 -3.16 -11.40 -6.85
C GLU A 165 -2.81 -12.87 -6.62
N HIS A 166 -3.80 -13.68 -6.28
CA HIS A 166 -3.61 -15.10 -5.98
C HIS A 166 -4.74 -15.95 -6.54
N ASP A 167 -4.49 -17.27 -6.58
CA ASP A 167 -5.40 -18.27 -7.16
C ASP A 167 -5.90 -17.84 -8.55
N ILE A 168 -4.94 -17.40 -9.36
CA ILE A 168 -5.17 -16.92 -10.72
C ILE A 168 -5.38 -18.15 -11.60
N GLN A 169 -6.57 -18.26 -12.18
CA GLN A 169 -6.98 -19.37 -13.03
C GLN A 169 -7.38 -18.85 -14.40
N SER A 170 -6.91 -19.52 -15.44
CA SER A 170 -7.25 -19.22 -16.83
C SER A 170 -7.53 -20.52 -17.59
N PRO A 171 -8.09 -20.46 -18.81
CA PRO A 171 -8.19 -21.64 -19.67
C PRO A 171 -6.85 -22.31 -19.98
N ALA A 172 -5.73 -21.57 -19.84
CA ALA A 172 -4.38 -22.08 -20.01
C ALA A 172 -3.80 -22.75 -18.75
N GLY A 173 -4.50 -22.68 -17.61
CA GLY A 173 -4.09 -23.22 -16.32
C GLY A 173 -3.96 -22.16 -15.24
N THR A 174 -3.39 -22.58 -14.11
CA THR A 174 -3.14 -21.73 -12.93
C THR A 174 -1.81 -20.98 -13.06
N THR A 175 -1.82 -19.71 -12.69
CA THR A 175 -0.62 -18.86 -12.62
C THR A 175 -0.19 -18.70 -11.16
N ALA A 176 1.11 -18.50 -10.94
CA ALA A 176 1.63 -18.21 -9.60
C ALA A 176 1.10 -16.87 -9.07
N ASP A 177 1.03 -16.76 -7.74
CA ASP A 177 0.64 -15.53 -7.06
C ASP A 177 1.60 -14.38 -7.40
N VAL A 178 1.05 -13.18 -7.59
CA VAL A 178 1.80 -11.97 -7.99
C VAL A 178 1.52 -10.84 -7.00
N SER A 179 2.54 -10.43 -6.24
CA SER A 179 2.47 -9.15 -5.52
C SER A 179 2.65 -7.99 -6.50
N GLN A 180 1.83 -6.95 -6.35
CA GLN A 180 1.85 -5.78 -7.21
C GLN A 180 1.69 -4.48 -6.43
N PHE A 181 2.29 -3.41 -6.95
CA PHE A 181 2.13 -2.03 -6.52
C PHE A 181 1.99 -1.15 -7.75
N GLY A 182 1.04 -0.21 -7.72
CA GLY A 182 0.92 0.72 -8.83
C GLY A 182 -0.01 1.88 -8.57
N PHE A 183 0.03 2.81 -9.52
CA PHE A 183 -0.85 3.97 -9.57
C PHE A 183 -1.84 3.82 -10.72
N GLU A 184 -3.09 4.22 -10.47
CA GLU A 184 -4.11 4.31 -11.50
C GLU A 184 -4.66 5.73 -11.57
N PHE A 185 -4.74 6.25 -12.79
CA PHE A 185 -5.29 7.55 -13.10
C PHE A 185 -6.68 7.34 -13.72
N PRO A 186 -7.78 7.35 -12.94
CA PRO A 186 -9.14 7.14 -13.44
C PRO A 186 -9.73 8.35 -14.17
N PHE A 187 -10.88 8.16 -14.82
CA PHE A 187 -11.61 9.24 -15.50
C PHE A 187 -10.76 9.90 -16.62
N VAL A 188 -9.96 9.11 -17.30
CA VAL A 188 -9.19 9.53 -18.47
C VAL A 188 -10.00 9.28 -19.74
N ASP A 189 -10.07 10.29 -20.60
CA ASP A 189 -10.74 10.20 -21.90
C ASP A 189 -9.79 9.63 -22.95
N ARG A 190 -9.69 8.31 -22.96
CA ARG A 190 -8.87 7.60 -23.95
C ARG A 190 -9.43 7.74 -25.37
N LEU A 191 -10.75 7.81 -25.52
CA LEU A 191 -11.43 7.78 -26.83
C LEU A 191 -11.67 9.17 -27.43
N GLY A 192 -11.51 10.24 -26.65
CA GLY A 192 -11.87 11.58 -27.07
C GLY A 192 -13.39 11.79 -27.20
N ASP A 193 -14.19 10.94 -26.54
CA ASP A 193 -15.65 10.98 -26.61
C ASP A 193 -16.27 11.83 -25.49
N ASN A 194 -15.43 12.38 -24.60
CA ASN A 194 -15.80 13.25 -23.48
C ASN A 194 -16.78 12.61 -22.48
N SER A 195 -16.87 11.27 -22.44
CA SER A 195 -17.86 10.56 -21.63
C SER A 195 -17.36 9.23 -21.04
N THR A 196 -16.66 8.40 -21.81
CA THR A 196 -16.22 7.07 -21.40
C THR A 196 -14.97 7.18 -20.54
N SER A 197 -15.08 6.75 -19.29
CA SER A 197 -13.98 6.83 -18.33
C SER A 197 -13.08 5.60 -18.39
N PHE A 198 -11.80 5.81 -18.66
CA PHE A 198 -10.75 4.82 -18.58
C PHE A 198 -9.82 5.10 -17.39
N ARG A 199 -9.07 4.08 -16.95
CA ARG A 199 -7.94 4.23 -16.04
C ARG A 199 -6.62 4.12 -16.82
N TYR A 200 -5.79 5.15 -16.73
CA TYR A 200 -4.42 5.09 -17.23
C TYR A 200 -3.50 4.50 -16.15
N THR A 201 -2.73 3.46 -16.48
CA THR A 201 -1.92 2.68 -15.53
C THR A 201 -0.46 2.59 -15.97
N PRO A 202 0.31 3.70 -15.94
CA PRO A 202 1.62 3.82 -16.60
C PRO A 202 2.73 2.93 -16.04
N ALA A 203 2.66 2.64 -14.74
CA ALA A 203 3.69 1.92 -14.03
C ALA A 203 3.05 1.06 -12.94
N GLN A 204 3.28 -0.24 -13.05
CA GLN A 204 3.04 -1.20 -11.99
C GLN A 204 4.36 -1.94 -11.76
N LEU A 205 4.76 -2.06 -10.50
CA LEU A 205 5.80 -2.99 -10.10
C LEU A 205 5.10 -4.30 -9.76
N ALA A 206 5.58 -5.40 -10.31
CA ALA A 206 5.10 -6.74 -10.01
C ALA A 206 6.23 -7.63 -9.50
N SER A 207 5.91 -8.62 -8.66
CA SER A 207 6.88 -9.58 -8.13
C SER A 207 7.50 -10.48 -9.21
N THR A 208 6.90 -10.49 -10.41
CA THR A 208 7.41 -11.11 -11.63
C THR A 208 8.48 -10.27 -12.34
N ASP A 209 8.59 -8.98 -12.02
CA ASP A 209 9.61 -8.12 -12.60
C ASP A 209 10.98 -8.43 -12.00
N SER A 210 11.97 -8.61 -12.86
CA SER A 210 13.35 -8.85 -12.42
C SER A 210 13.86 -7.65 -11.62
N GLY A 211 14.10 -7.84 -10.32
CA GLY A 211 14.66 -6.82 -9.43
C GLY A 211 13.67 -6.18 -8.46
N ALA A 212 12.36 -6.46 -8.58
CA ALA A 212 11.38 -5.98 -7.62
C ALA A 212 11.30 -6.88 -6.38
N THR A 213 11.52 -6.29 -5.20
CA THR A 213 11.43 -6.98 -3.91
C THR A 213 10.27 -6.42 -3.12
N PHE A 214 9.36 -7.29 -2.70
CA PHE A 214 8.16 -6.94 -1.95
C PHE A 214 8.30 -7.33 -0.49
N THR A 215 7.74 -6.54 0.43
CA THR A 215 7.70 -6.85 1.85
C THR A 215 6.38 -6.37 2.46
N PRO A 216 5.64 -7.21 3.19
CA PRO A 216 5.86 -8.66 3.33
C PRO A 216 5.73 -9.37 1.98
N ASP A 217 6.55 -10.41 1.76
CA ASP A 217 6.44 -11.21 0.54
C ASP A 217 5.13 -12.00 0.59
N CYS A 218 4.25 -11.79 -0.39
CA CYS A 218 3.01 -12.53 -0.56
C CYS A 218 2.07 -12.61 0.66
N ALA A 219 2.05 -11.56 1.47
CA ALA A 219 1.11 -11.45 2.58
C ALA A 219 0.57 -10.03 2.66
N ALA A 220 -0.34 -9.66 1.75
CA ALA A 220 -0.84 -8.29 1.60
C ALA A 220 -1.43 -7.67 2.89
N TYR A 221 -1.77 -8.51 3.88
CA TYR A 221 -2.34 -8.10 5.16
C TYR A 221 -1.41 -8.32 6.37
N ALA A 222 -0.11 -8.62 6.17
CA ALA A 222 0.76 -8.82 7.31
C ALA A 222 0.83 -7.53 8.14
N GLY A 223 0.43 -7.68 9.40
CA GLY A 223 0.41 -6.59 10.37
C GLY A 223 1.76 -6.39 11.03
N VAL A 224 2.20 -5.15 11.13
CA VAL A 224 3.31 -4.73 11.97
C VAL A 224 2.72 -4.03 13.21
N PRO A 225 3.07 -4.48 14.43
CA PRO A 225 2.70 -3.74 15.64
C PRO A 225 3.27 -2.32 15.58
N ASN A 226 2.42 -1.31 15.70
CA ASN A 226 2.86 0.07 15.79
C ASN A 226 3.14 0.47 17.26
N ILE A 227 3.82 1.59 17.45
CA ILE A 227 4.26 2.10 18.77
C ILE A 227 3.08 2.36 19.72
N GLN A 228 1.86 2.54 19.18
CA GLN A 228 0.62 2.79 19.92
C GLN A 228 -0.17 1.51 20.20
N GLY A 229 0.38 0.33 19.89
CA GLY A 229 -0.28 -0.96 20.06
C GLY A 229 -1.37 -1.27 19.02
N GLN A 230 -1.54 -0.43 18.00
CA GLN A 230 -2.39 -0.74 16.86
C GLN A 230 -1.60 -1.55 15.82
N VAL A 231 -2.28 -2.41 15.08
CA VAL A 231 -1.69 -3.15 13.98
C VAL A 231 -1.78 -2.30 12.72
N ALA A 232 -0.63 -1.91 12.16
CA ALA A 232 -0.56 -1.28 10.85
C ALA A 232 -0.27 -2.35 9.79
N THR A 233 -0.94 -2.29 8.66
CA THR A 233 -0.50 -3.02 7.46
C THR A 233 0.56 -2.19 6.77
N VAL A 234 1.74 -2.78 6.61
CA VAL A 234 2.85 -2.17 5.88
C VAL A 234 3.08 -2.99 4.63
N PHE A 235 3.13 -2.31 3.49
CA PHE A 235 3.50 -2.90 2.21
C PHE A 235 4.60 -2.05 1.60
N SER A 236 5.72 -2.65 1.23
CA SER A 236 6.82 -1.97 0.57
C SER A 236 7.29 -2.73 -0.65
N VAL A 237 7.73 -1.98 -1.64
CA VAL A 237 8.39 -2.49 -2.84
C VAL A 237 9.65 -1.68 -3.10
N ALA A 238 10.71 -2.35 -3.53
CA ALA A 238 11.91 -1.71 -4.04
C ALA A 238 12.33 -2.37 -5.36
N SER A 239 12.70 -1.57 -6.35
CA SER A 239 13.22 -2.02 -7.64
C SER A 239 14.26 -1.02 -8.13
N GLY A 240 15.53 -1.42 -8.16
CA GLY A 240 16.63 -0.51 -8.48
C GLY A 240 16.76 0.62 -7.45
N ASP A 241 16.68 1.86 -7.92
CA ASP A 241 16.68 3.07 -7.08
C ASP A 241 15.27 3.57 -6.72
N ALA A 242 14.22 2.91 -7.24
CA ALA A 242 12.83 3.23 -6.93
C ALA A 242 12.33 2.40 -5.75
N SER A 243 11.60 3.04 -4.83
CA SER A 243 10.88 2.35 -3.76
C SER A 243 9.56 3.03 -3.42
N ALA A 244 8.65 2.24 -2.88
CA ALA A 244 7.40 2.72 -2.32
C ALA A 244 7.10 2.00 -1.01
N GLN A 245 6.52 2.72 -0.06
CA GLN A 245 6.06 2.18 1.20
C GLN A 245 4.66 2.73 1.52
N LEU A 246 3.74 1.82 1.82
CA LEU A 246 2.40 2.09 2.27
C LEU A 246 2.30 1.66 3.72
N SER A 247 1.75 2.54 4.56
CA SER A 247 1.53 2.23 5.98
C SER A 247 0.13 2.67 6.38
N PHE A 248 -0.74 1.69 6.62
CA PHE A 248 -2.16 1.91 6.87
C PHE A 248 -2.60 1.26 8.17
N HIS A 249 -3.48 1.92 8.92
CA HIS A 249 -4.16 1.35 10.08
C HIS A 249 -5.66 1.33 9.82
N GLN A 250 -6.35 0.37 10.44
CA GLN A 250 -7.80 0.30 10.39
C GLN A 250 -8.41 1.51 11.08
N THR A 251 -9.44 2.09 10.47
CA THR A 251 -10.23 3.19 11.01
C THR A 251 -11.71 2.84 11.03
N ALA A 252 -12.47 3.36 11.99
CA ALA A 252 -13.91 3.17 12.06
C ALA A 252 -14.66 3.93 10.93
N GLN A 253 -14.02 4.92 10.31
CA GLN A 253 -14.63 5.75 9.27
C GLN A 253 -13.66 5.99 8.11
N THR A 254 -14.10 5.64 6.89
CA THR A 254 -13.51 6.15 5.65
C THR A 254 -14.50 7.17 5.06
N PRO A 255 -14.12 8.46 4.92
CA PRO A 255 -14.98 9.47 4.30
C PRO A 255 -15.12 9.27 2.79
N VAL A 256 -14.29 8.43 2.16
CA VAL A 256 -14.42 8.00 0.76
C VAL A 256 -15.44 6.86 0.69
N PRO A 257 -16.60 7.04 0.04
CA PRO A 257 -17.57 5.96 -0.09
C PRO A 257 -17.00 4.77 -0.85
N PHE A 258 -17.32 3.56 -0.41
CA PHE A 258 -16.91 2.31 -1.06
C PHE A 258 -17.29 2.24 -2.54
N SER A 259 -18.39 2.89 -2.93
CA SER A 259 -18.83 3.01 -4.33
C SER A 259 -17.79 3.67 -5.23
N VAL A 260 -16.97 4.60 -4.71
CA VAL A 260 -15.87 5.24 -5.46
C VAL A 260 -14.89 4.19 -5.95
N PHE A 261 -14.44 3.31 -5.06
CA PHE A 261 -13.49 2.24 -5.40
C PHE A 261 -14.09 1.28 -6.40
N ARG A 262 -15.35 0.85 -6.19
CA ARG A 262 -16.06 0.00 -7.15
C ARG A 262 -16.20 0.63 -8.53
N ASN A 263 -16.46 1.93 -8.61
CA ASN A 263 -16.56 2.61 -9.90
C ASN A 263 -15.19 2.70 -10.58
N VAL A 264 -14.19 3.22 -9.87
CA VAL A 264 -12.87 3.49 -10.42
C VAL A 264 -12.14 2.22 -10.83
N THR A 265 -12.07 1.23 -9.93
CA THR A 265 -11.35 -0.04 -10.18
C THR A 265 -12.08 -0.98 -11.13
N ASN A 266 -13.23 -0.59 -11.68
CA ASN A 266 -13.92 -1.30 -12.75
C ASN A 266 -13.96 -0.50 -14.07
N GLN A 267 -13.27 0.64 -14.15
CA GLN A 267 -13.04 1.33 -15.43
C GLN A 267 -12.04 0.53 -16.28
N PRO A 268 -12.14 0.51 -17.62
CA PRO A 268 -11.17 -0.20 -18.44
C PRO A 268 -9.78 0.43 -18.30
N GLY A 269 -8.77 -0.41 -18.13
CA GLY A 269 -7.38 -0.01 -17.98
C GLY A 269 -6.64 0.06 -19.29
N PHE A 270 -5.67 0.97 -19.38
CA PHE A 270 -4.74 1.01 -20.49
C PHE A 270 -3.38 1.58 -20.05
N THR A 271 -2.34 1.09 -20.70
CA THR A 271 -0.96 1.60 -20.55
C THR A 271 -0.49 2.32 -21.81
N ASN A 272 -1.10 2.01 -22.96
CA ASN A 272 -0.73 2.55 -24.27
C ASN A 272 -1.96 2.70 -25.19
N ASP A 273 -1.72 3.03 -26.46
CA ASP A 273 -2.79 3.26 -27.44
C ASP A 273 -3.34 1.98 -28.09
N GLU A 274 -2.80 0.80 -27.83
CA GLU A 274 -3.10 -0.39 -28.63
C GLU A 274 -4.29 -1.19 -28.10
N THR A 275 -4.24 -1.55 -26.82
CA THR A 275 -5.24 -2.44 -26.23
C THR A 275 -5.58 -2.02 -24.81
N CYS A 276 -6.80 -2.34 -24.41
CA CYS A 276 -7.28 -2.15 -23.07
C CYS A 276 -7.31 -3.48 -22.32
N ASP A 277 -7.10 -3.38 -21.02
CA ASP A 277 -7.41 -4.42 -20.07
C ASP A 277 -8.77 -4.16 -19.41
N LEU A 278 -9.62 -5.18 -19.42
CA LEU A 278 -10.90 -5.17 -18.74
C LEU A 278 -10.87 -6.13 -17.55
N GLN A 279 -10.15 -5.75 -16.50
CA GLN A 279 -10.28 -6.36 -15.17
C GLN A 279 -11.52 -5.80 -14.44
N VAL A 280 -12.49 -6.67 -14.19
CA VAL A 280 -13.72 -6.40 -13.44
C VAL A 280 -13.63 -7.02 -12.06
N ARG A 281 -13.52 -6.19 -11.03
CA ARG A 281 -13.54 -6.57 -9.62
C ARG A 281 -14.97 -6.68 -9.10
N LEU A 282 -15.21 -7.75 -8.35
CA LEU A 282 -16.48 -8.03 -7.70
C LEU A 282 -16.41 -7.64 -6.23
N PHE A 283 -17.44 -6.95 -5.75
CA PHE A 283 -17.44 -6.31 -4.43
C PHE A 283 -18.53 -6.85 -3.49
N THR A 284 -19.19 -7.95 -3.86
CA THR A 284 -20.39 -8.47 -3.17
C THR A 284 -20.01 -9.23 -1.91
N PRO A 285 -20.13 -8.63 -0.71
CA PRO A 285 -19.35 -9.09 0.44
C PRO A 285 -19.82 -10.43 1.04
N SER A 286 -21.12 -10.68 0.98
CA SER A 286 -21.71 -11.88 1.58
C SER A 286 -21.34 -13.18 0.88
N VAL A 287 -20.87 -13.12 -0.38
CA VAL A 287 -20.49 -14.31 -1.15
C VAL A 287 -18.99 -14.61 -1.04
N PHE A 288 -18.17 -13.57 -0.90
CA PHE A 288 -16.72 -13.69 -1.02
C PHE A 288 -15.94 -13.61 0.27
N TYR A 289 -16.55 -13.16 1.38
CA TYR A 289 -15.86 -13.00 2.66
C TYR A 289 -16.50 -13.87 3.75
N PRO A 290 -16.44 -15.21 3.64
CA PRO A 290 -16.97 -16.09 4.68
C PRO A 290 -16.22 -15.92 6.01
N GLU A 291 -14.97 -15.45 5.97
CA GLU A 291 -14.15 -15.21 7.15
C GLU A 291 -14.03 -13.71 7.45
N ALA A 292 -14.18 -13.35 8.73
CA ALA A 292 -14.11 -11.97 9.20
C ALA A 292 -12.78 -11.26 8.84
N GLN A 293 -11.71 -12.02 8.63
CA GLN A 293 -10.39 -11.47 8.30
C GLN A 293 -10.29 -10.84 6.91
N PHE A 294 -11.11 -11.30 5.96
CA PHE A 294 -11.10 -10.81 4.57
C PHE A 294 -12.17 -9.75 4.30
N THR A 295 -13.05 -9.49 5.28
CA THR A 295 -14.09 -8.45 5.15
C THR A 295 -13.47 -7.08 4.86
N PRO A 296 -14.05 -6.26 3.97
CA PRO A 296 -13.51 -4.95 3.64
C PRO A 296 -13.35 -4.06 4.88
N ARG A 297 -12.14 -3.53 5.07
CA ARG A 297 -11.80 -2.66 6.20
C ARG A 297 -11.45 -1.27 5.71
N SER A 298 -12.12 -0.28 6.28
CA SER A 298 -11.74 1.13 6.17
C SER A 298 -10.33 1.35 6.72
N VAL A 299 -9.45 1.96 5.94
CA VAL A 299 -8.06 2.25 6.35
C VAL A 299 -7.68 3.71 6.12
N ALA A 300 -6.77 4.20 6.96
CA ALA A 300 -6.13 5.50 6.82
C ALA A 300 -4.62 5.36 7.03
N GLY A 301 -3.83 6.17 6.34
CA GLY A 301 -2.40 5.97 6.34
C GLY A 301 -1.60 6.97 5.52
N SER A 302 -0.39 6.56 5.20
CA SER A 302 0.57 7.30 4.40
C SER A 302 1.13 6.45 3.26
N VAL A 303 1.60 7.15 2.23
CA VAL A 303 2.36 6.58 1.12
C VAL A 303 3.65 7.37 1.01
N VAL A 304 4.78 6.68 1.09
CA VAL A 304 6.11 7.26 0.92
C VAL A 304 6.71 6.70 -0.35
N LEU A 305 7.28 7.57 -1.18
CA LEU A 305 7.87 7.21 -2.45
C LEU A 305 9.29 7.75 -2.53
N ASP A 306 10.17 6.94 -3.09
CA ASP A 306 11.53 7.35 -3.46
C ASP A 306 11.77 6.93 -4.91
N ASN A 307 12.09 7.90 -5.77
CA ASN A 307 12.26 7.73 -7.22
C ASN A 307 11.18 6.88 -7.96
N ALA A 308 9.97 6.76 -7.41
CA ALA A 308 8.92 5.92 -8.01
C ALA A 308 8.16 6.65 -9.11
N ALA A 309 8.31 6.18 -10.36
CA ALA A 309 7.56 6.69 -11.50
C ALA A 309 6.05 6.38 -11.39
N PRO A 310 5.16 7.24 -11.94
CA PRO A 310 5.45 8.52 -12.59
C PRO A 310 5.62 9.69 -11.60
N LEU A 311 5.52 9.45 -10.29
CA LEU A 311 5.48 10.47 -9.25
C LEU A 311 6.88 10.89 -8.76
N VAL A 312 7.88 10.86 -9.64
CA VAL A 312 9.26 11.23 -9.29
C VAL A 312 9.27 12.67 -8.74
N GLY A 313 9.81 12.84 -7.53
CA GLY A 313 9.84 14.12 -6.82
C GLY A 313 8.68 14.35 -5.83
N LEU A 314 7.63 13.51 -5.83
CA LEU A 314 6.59 13.52 -4.80
C LEU A 314 6.92 12.47 -3.74
N GLN A 315 7.44 12.92 -2.59
CA GLN A 315 8.05 12.02 -1.61
C GLN A 315 7.06 11.38 -0.63
N SER A 316 5.96 12.07 -0.28
CA SER A 316 5.04 11.56 0.74
C SER A 316 3.62 12.09 0.63
N PHE A 317 2.65 11.20 0.83
CA PHE A 317 1.23 11.50 0.96
C PHE A 317 0.74 11.09 2.35
N GLY A 318 -0.20 11.86 2.91
CA GLY A 318 -0.93 11.46 4.12
C GLY A 318 -0.25 11.77 5.46
N VAL A 319 0.69 12.71 5.50
CA VAL A 319 1.40 13.13 6.73
C VAL A 319 0.56 14.12 7.59
N SER A 320 -0.62 14.54 7.13
CA SER A 320 -1.54 15.46 7.83
C SER A 320 -2.89 14.83 8.16
N ASP A 321 -3.70 15.52 8.99
CA ASP A 321 -5.04 15.08 9.46
C ASP A 321 -6.05 14.76 8.33
N SER A 322 -5.78 15.20 7.10
CA SER A 322 -6.55 14.87 5.90
C SER A 322 -6.02 13.62 5.16
N GLY A 323 -5.32 12.72 5.87
CA GLY A 323 -4.50 11.60 5.40
C GLY A 323 -5.02 10.76 4.23
N VAL A 324 -4.17 9.88 3.67
CA VAL A 324 -4.57 8.95 2.60
C VAL A 324 -5.58 7.96 3.15
N ARG A 325 -6.69 7.73 2.44
CA ARG A 325 -7.79 6.87 2.91
C ARG A 325 -8.25 5.90 1.86
N GLY A 326 -8.65 4.73 2.30
CA GLY A 326 -8.90 3.62 1.42
C GLY A 326 -9.66 2.49 2.07
N PHE A 327 -9.56 1.35 1.40
CA PHE A 327 -10.02 0.07 1.89
C PHE A 327 -8.91 -0.97 1.77
N GLN A 328 -8.83 -1.84 2.76
CA GLN A 328 -8.17 -3.13 2.67
C GLN A 328 -9.24 -4.18 2.38
N LEU A 329 -9.13 -4.92 1.27
CA LEU A 329 -10.17 -5.83 0.80
C LEU A 329 -9.65 -6.88 -0.19
N ALA A 330 -10.33 -8.03 -0.22
CA ALA A 330 -10.07 -9.15 -1.12
C ALA A 330 -11.13 -9.22 -2.23
N THR A 331 -10.83 -8.72 -3.44
CA THR A 331 -11.83 -8.71 -4.53
C THR A 331 -11.56 -9.81 -5.54
N PRO A 332 -12.48 -10.77 -5.73
CA PRO A 332 -12.45 -11.62 -6.92
C PRO A 332 -12.55 -10.76 -8.17
N TYR A 333 -11.87 -11.17 -9.24
CA TYR A 333 -11.90 -10.46 -10.50
C TYR A 333 -12.07 -11.40 -11.69
N ILE A 334 -12.64 -10.85 -12.75
CA ILE A 334 -12.68 -11.44 -14.09
C ILE A 334 -11.88 -10.51 -14.98
N GLU A 335 -10.91 -11.06 -15.70
CA GLU A 335 -10.01 -10.28 -16.55
C GLU A 335 -10.17 -10.68 -18.01
N THR A 336 -10.18 -9.68 -18.89
CA THR A 336 -10.07 -9.84 -20.33
C THR A 336 -9.05 -8.84 -20.84
N THR A 337 -7.86 -9.33 -21.17
CA THR A 337 -6.76 -8.54 -21.71
C THR A 337 -6.87 -8.43 -23.23
N GLY A 338 -6.20 -7.44 -23.82
CA GLY A 338 -6.11 -7.30 -25.28
C GLY A 338 -7.41 -6.85 -25.95
N VAL A 339 -8.31 -6.21 -25.21
CA VAL A 339 -9.58 -5.70 -25.76
C VAL A 339 -9.31 -4.47 -26.60
N ASP A 340 -9.94 -4.37 -27.77
CA ASP A 340 -9.93 -3.12 -28.53
C ASP A 340 -10.67 -2.03 -27.73
N CYS A 341 -9.92 -1.02 -27.29
CA CYS A 341 -10.44 0.09 -26.50
C CYS A 341 -11.63 0.80 -27.18
N ALA A 342 -11.67 0.85 -28.52
CA ALA A 342 -12.76 1.51 -29.25
C ALA A 342 -14.11 0.83 -29.01
N THR A 343 -14.11 -0.48 -28.79
CA THR A 343 -15.33 -1.25 -28.49
C THR A 343 -15.93 -0.95 -27.11
N LEU A 344 -15.19 -0.25 -26.26
CA LEU A 344 -15.58 0.11 -24.90
C LEU A 344 -16.23 1.50 -24.81
N SER A 345 -16.51 2.18 -25.93
CA SER A 345 -17.27 3.43 -25.91
C SER A 345 -18.64 3.24 -25.23
N GLY A 346 -18.98 4.15 -24.32
CA GLY A 346 -20.20 4.08 -23.51
C GLY A 346 -20.12 3.07 -22.35
N TYR A 347 -18.96 2.46 -22.09
CA TYR A 347 -18.78 1.57 -20.96
C TYR A 347 -19.04 2.33 -19.64
N SER A 348 -19.96 1.79 -18.85
CA SER A 348 -20.44 2.38 -17.58
C SER A 348 -20.30 1.42 -16.40
N GLY A 349 -19.42 0.43 -16.54
CA GLY A 349 -19.22 -0.66 -15.60
C GLY A 349 -19.72 -1.99 -16.14
N ALA A 350 -19.11 -3.08 -15.67
CA ALA A 350 -19.49 -4.42 -16.05
C ALA A 350 -20.81 -4.83 -15.39
N LYS A 351 -21.66 -5.52 -16.16
CA LYS A 351 -22.83 -6.25 -15.65
C LYS A 351 -22.45 -7.72 -15.56
N VAL A 352 -21.98 -8.14 -14.40
CA VAL A 352 -21.61 -9.54 -14.15
C VAL A 352 -22.85 -10.28 -13.66
N ARG A 353 -23.21 -11.40 -14.28
CA ARG A 353 -24.38 -12.17 -13.85
C ARG A 353 -24.10 -12.74 -12.47
N GLY A 354 -25.02 -12.51 -11.54
CA GLY A 354 -24.95 -13.06 -10.19
C GLY A 354 -24.16 -12.24 -9.17
N TYR A 355 -23.53 -11.11 -9.57
CA TYR A 355 -22.63 -10.35 -8.69
C TYR A 355 -22.77 -8.84 -8.78
#